data_AF-A0A2V7T617-F1
#
_entry.id   AF-A0A2V7T617-F1
#
_cell.length_a   1.000
_cell.length_b   1.000
_cell.length_c   1.000
_cell.angle_alpha   90.00
_cell.angle_beta   90.00
_cell.angle_gamma   90.00
#
_symmetry.space_group_name_H-M   'P 1'
#
loop_
_entity.id
_entity.type
_entity.pdbx_description
1 polymer ?
#
loop_
_entity_poly.entity_id
_entity_poly.type
_entity_poly.pdbx_seq_one_letter_code
_entity_poly.pdbx_strand_id
1 'polypeptide(L)'
;MLNRPSLLLLIVPFLAAPPAAGAQRLERTPAHPTRDQIEAQLGYRTGRVTLPGGLATLDLPADFRYLDAEDTEIVLRAWGNPPGAQTLGMVVPTALRVLTPEGWGVIITYAEDGYVKDDDAAKIDYHELLTDMQRATREADPELAKAGYTTVELVGWAEPPHYDSVAHKLYWAKDLKVADESR
;
A
#
# COMPACT_ATOMS: atom_id res chain seq x y z
N MET A 1 64.93 -51.20 -38.37
CA MET A 1 65.86 -50.07 -38.17
C MET A 1 65.71 -49.10 -39.32
N LEU A 2 65.05 -47.95 -39.14
CA LEU A 2 65.57 -46.64 -39.58
C LEU A 2 64.70 -45.50 -39.04
N ASN A 3 65.38 -44.59 -38.36
CA ASN A 3 64.88 -43.41 -37.68
C ASN A 3 65.06 -42.21 -38.62
N ARG A 4 64.06 -41.31 -38.79
CA ARG A 4 64.25 -39.94 -39.32
C ARG A 4 63.30 -38.95 -38.63
N PRO A 5 63.68 -37.67 -38.48
CA PRO A 5 63.37 -36.87 -37.30
C PRO A 5 62.37 -35.72 -37.51
N SER A 6 61.74 -35.35 -36.38
CA SER A 6 61.23 -34.04 -35.92
C SER A 6 60.64 -33.02 -36.90
N LEU A 7 59.36 -32.70 -36.70
CA LEU A 7 58.83 -31.32 -36.80
C LEU A 7 57.92 -31.06 -35.59
N LEU A 8 58.36 -30.15 -34.73
CA LEU A 8 57.60 -29.65 -33.58
C LEU A 8 56.50 -28.72 -34.10
N LEU A 9 55.22 -29.04 -33.86
CA LEU A 9 54.11 -28.10 -34.03
C LEU A 9 53.43 -27.92 -32.67
N LEU A 10 53.66 -26.76 -32.07
CA LEU A 10 53.17 -26.38 -30.75
C LEU A 10 51.73 -25.87 -30.92
N ILE A 11 50.75 -26.75 -30.77
CA ILE A 11 49.33 -26.37 -30.74
C ILE A 11 49.00 -26.00 -29.29
N VAL A 12 48.84 -24.70 -29.02
CA VAL A 12 48.28 -24.19 -27.77
C VAL A 12 46.79 -24.51 -27.78
N PRO A 13 46.25 -25.35 -26.87
CA PRO A 13 44.81 -25.53 -26.78
C PRO A 13 44.20 -24.24 -26.24
N PHE A 14 43.35 -23.62 -27.06
CA PHE A 14 42.53 -22.49 -26.69
C PHE A 14 41.61 -22.93 -25.53
N LEU A 15 41.92 -22.48 -24.32
CA LEU A 15 41.11 -22.71 -23.14
C LEU A 15 39.81 -21.90 -23.31
N ALA A 16 38.73 -22.56 -23.72
CA ALA A 16 37.41 -21.96 -23.79
C ALA A 16 36.97 -21.58 -22.36
N ALA A 17 36.99 -20.28 -22.06
CA ALA A 17 36.43 -19.74 -20.84
C ALA A 17 34.91 -20.00 -20.82
N PRO A 18 34.33 -20.49 -19.71
CA PRO A 18 32.88 -20.65 -19.61
C PRO A 18 32.20 -19.28 -19.74
N PRO A 19 31.03 -19.21 -20.40
CA PRO A 19 30.29 -17.95 -20.49
C PRO A 19 29.97 -17.48 -19.07
N ALA A 20 30.32 -16.22 -18.79
CA ALA A 20 30.09 -15.57 -17.52
C ALA A 20 28.60 -15.62 -17.16
N ALA A 21 28.25 -16.50 -16.22
CA ALA A 21 26.90 -16.63 -15.64
C ALA A 21 26.43 -15.39 -14.85
N GLY A 22 27.23 -14.31 -14.82
CA GLY A 22 26.93 -13.06 -14.13
C GLY A 22 26.14 -12.03 -14.96
N ALA A 23 26.25 -12.06 -16.29
CA ALA A 23 25.67 -11.02 -17.15
C ALA A 23 24.15 -11.18 -17.40
N GLN A 24 23.59 -12.39 -17.20
CA GLN A 24 22.16 -12.65 -17.40
C GLN A 24 21.28 -12.35 -16.18
N ARG A 25 21.86 -11.91 -15.05
CA ARG A 25 21.09 -11.62 -13.83
C ARG A 25 20.51 -10.20 -13.82
N LEU A 26 21.13 -9.25 -14.52
CA LEU A 26 20.73 -7.85 -14.53
C LEU A 26 19.57 -7.53 -15.49
N GLU A 27 19.23 -8.44 -16.40
CA GLU A 27 18.17 -8.26 -17.42
C GLU A 27 16.75 -8.64 -16.94
N ARG A 28 16.57 -9.02 -15.67
CA ARG A 28 15.33 -9.67 -15.20
C ARG A 28 14.45 -8.83 -14.27
N THR A 29 14.73 -7.52 -14.13
CA THR A 29 13.80 -6.60 -13.46
C THR A 29 12.95 -5.92 -14.54
N PRO A 30 11.67 -6.27 -14.69
CA PRO A 30 10.83 -5.66 -15.71
C PRO A 30 10.68 -4.15 -15.46
N ALA A 31 10.75 -3.36 -16.53
CA ALA A 31 10.55 -1.90 -16.48
C ALA A 31 9.18 -1.48 -15.92
N HIS A 32 8.20 -2.40 -15.96
CA HIS A 32 6.90 -2.26 -15.31
C HIS A 32 6.59 -3.58 -14.58
N PRO A 33 6.80 -3.66 -13.26
CA PRO A 33 6.48 -4.87 -12.52
C PRO A 33 4.97 -5.14 -12.56
N THR A 34 4.60 -6.40 -12.75
CA THR A 34 3.22 -6.87 -12.61
C THR A 34 2.75 -6.72 -11.16
N ARG A 35 1.42 -6.70 -10.94
CA ARG A 35 0.84 -6.68 -9.57
C ARG A 35 1.41 -7.80 -8.70
N ASP A 36 1.62 -8.98 -9.26
CA ASP A 36 2.23 -10.11 -8.55
C ASP A 36 3.68 -9.85 -8.11
N GLN A 37 4.47 -9.19 -8.97
CA GLN A 37 5.84 -8.83 -8.64
C GLN A 37 5.92 -7.70 -7.62
N ILE A 38 4.98 -6.76 -7.66
CA ILE A 38 4.86 -5.69 -6.64
C ILE A 38 4.50 -6.33 -5.30
N GLU A 39 3.48 -7.18 -5.26
CA GLU A 39 3.02 -7.81 -4.03
C GLU A 39 4.09 -8.71 -3.38
N ALA A 40 4.89 -9.40 -4.21
CA ALA A 40 6.00 -10.23 -3.72
C ALA A 40 7.11 -9.43 -3.03
N GLN A 41 7.16 -8.11 -3.22
CA GLN A 41 8.16 -7.23 -2.60
C GLN A 41 7.66 -6.61 -1.28
N LEU A 42 6.38 -6.75 -0.95
CA LEU A 42 5.79 -6.13 0.24
C LEU A 42 6.26 -6.83 1.52
N GLY A 43 6.67 -6.02 2.51
CA GLY A 43 7.23 -6.42 3.79
C GLY A 43 6.15 -6.72 4.84
N TYR A 44 5.40 -7.80 4.66
CA TYR A 44 4.37 -8.20 5.61
C TYR A 44 4.90 -8.56 7.00
N ARG A 45 4.35 -7.92 8.04
CA ARG A 45 4.63 -8.19 9.46
C ARG A 45 3.41 -8.83 10.12
N THR A 46 3.63 -9.72 11.08
CA THR A 46 2.55 -10.45 11.77
C THR A 46 2.75 -10.40 13.29
N GLY A 47 1.70 -10.69 14.04
CA GLY A 47 1.73 -10.68 15.51
C GLY A 47 1.83 -9.26 16.08
N ARG A 48 2.77 -9.05 17.01
CA ARG A 48 2.94 -7.77 17.69
C ARG A 48 3.76 -6.78 16.85
N VAL A 49 3.16 -5.65 16.50
CA VAL A 49 3.79 -4.59 15.70
C VAL A 49 3.74 -3.26 16.44
N THR A 50 4.88 -2.62 16.64
CA THR A 50 4.95 -1.25 17.17
C THR A 50 4.88 -0.26 16.00
N LEU A 51 3.93 0.67 16.06
CA LEU A 51 3.75 1.70 15.05
C LEU A 51 4.89 2.74 15.09
N PRO A 52 5.17 3.43 13.97
CA PRO A 52 6.20 4.47 13.90
C PRO A 52 6.06 5.49 15.04
N GLY A 53 7.20 5.95 15.57
CA GLY A 53 7.24 6.90 16.69
C GLY A 53 6.87 6.30 18.05
N GLY A 54 6.59 5.00 18.14
CA GLY A 54 6.18 4.36 19.40
C GLY A 54 4.78 4.77 19.88
N LEU A 55 3.97 5.31 18.96
CA LEU A 55 2.64 5.87 19.25
C LEU A 55 1.65 4.81 19.77
N ALA A 56 1.74 3.59 19.25
CA ALA A 56 0.89 2.48 19.64
C ALA A 56 1.54 1.13 19.31
N THR A 57 1.03 0.08 19.93
CA THR A 57 1.37 -1.31 19.60
C THR A 57 0.10 -2.04 19.18
N LEU A 58 0.17 -2.72 18.05
CA LEU A 58 -0.90 -3.57 17.52
C LEU A 58 -0.58 -5.02 17.84
N ASP A 59 -1.52 -5.71 18.46
CA ASP A 59 -1.50 -7.17 18.61
C ASP A 59 -2.41 -7.76 17.52
N LEU A 60 -1.80 -8.15 16.39
CA LEU A 60 -2.52 -8.66 15.23
C LEU A 60 -2.87 -10.14 15.40
N PRO A 61 -4.13 -10.55 15.17
CA PRO A 61 -4.47 -11.96 15.11
C PRO A 61 -3.94 -12.60 13.81
N ALA A 62 -3.91 -13.92 13.75
CA ALA A 62 -3.22 -14.69 12.69
C ALA A 62 -3.84 -14.52 11.29
N ASP A 63 -5.07 -14.03 11.21
CA ASP A 63 -5.80 -13.69 10.01
C ASP A 63 -5.42 -12.32 9.42
N PHE A 64 -4.56 -11.55 10.09
CA PHE A 64 -4.09 -10.25 9.62
C PHE A 64 -2.57 -10.13 9.59
N ARG A 65 -2.13 -9.25 8.70
CA ARG A 65 -0.73 -8.85 8.52
C ARG A 65 -0.67 -7.34 8.31
N TYR A 66 0.44 -6.73 8.68
CA TYR A 66 0.67 -5.31 8.61
C TYR A 66 1.73 -4.97 7.56
N LEU A 67 1.51 -3.87 6.86
CA LEU A 67 2.44 -3.18 5.97
C LEU A 67 2.80 -1.84 6.59
N ASP A 68 4.07 -1.46 6.51
CA ASP A 68 4.47 -0.14 6.96
C ASP A 68 4.03 0.97 6.00
N ALA A 69 4.36 2.22 6.33
CA ALA A 69 3.91 3.38 5.57
C ALA A 69 4.40 3.37 4.11
N GLU A 70 5.61 2.86 3.84
CA GLU A 70 6.20 2.82 2.51
C GLU A 70 5.48 1.78 1.64
N ASP A 71 5.31 0.56 2.17
CA ASP A 71 4.55 -0.49 1.49
C ASP A 71 3.07 -0.11 1.30
N THR A 72 2.50 0.61 2.26
CA THR A 72 1.14 1.15 2.18
C THR A 72 1.00 2.12 1.02
N GLU A 73 1.96 3.03 0.82
CA GLU A 73 1.94 3.95 -0.33
C GLU A 73 2.01 3.20 -1.66
N ILE A 74 2.81 2.13 -1.74
CA ILE A 74 2.88 1.27 -2.93
C ILE A 74 1.51 0.65 -3.23
N VAL A 75 0.85 0.08 -2.22
CA VAL A 75 -0.49 -0.53 -2.38
C VAL A 75 -1.52 0.52 -2.81
N LEU A 76 -1.54 1.68 -2.16
CA LEU A 76 -2.51 2.74 -2.47
C LEU A 76 -2.36 3.27 -3.90
N ARG A 77 -1.12 3.46 -4.37
CA ARG A 77 -0.85 3.85 -5.77
C ARG A 77 -1.28 2.75 -6.74
N ALA A 78 -1.04 1.48 -6.40
CA ALA A 78 -1.47 0.35 -7.24
C ALA A 78 -3.01 0.22 -7.32
N TRP A 79 -3.73 0.72 -6.30
CA TRP A 79 -5.19 0.86 -6.28
C TRP A 79 -5.70 2.14 -6.98
N GLY A 80 -4.80 3.00 -7.47
CA GLY A 80 -5.17 4.23 -8.18
C GLY A 80 -5.38 5.45 -7.29
N ASN A 81 -4.99 5.41 -6.03
CA ASN A 81 -5.07 6.58 -5.14
C ASN A 81 -3.96 7.59 -5.45
N PRO A 82 -4.23 8.90 -5.30
CA PRO A 82 -3.20 9.93 -5.43
C PRO A 82 -2.10 9.77 -4.37
N PRO A 83 -0.86 10.20 -4.66
CA PRO A 83 0.24 10.15 -3.71
C PRO A 83 0.06 11.20 -2.59
N GLY A 84 0.81 11.02 -1.50
CA GLY A 84 0.90 12.01 -0.42
C GLY A 84 0.03 11.74 0.82
N ALA A 85 -0.65 10.59 0.87
CA ALA A 85 -1.32 10.15 2.09
C ALA A 85 -0.29 9.88 3.20
N GLN A 86 -0.37 10.63 4.30
CA GLN A 86 0.45 10.36 5.48
C GLN A 86 -0.18 9.23 6.29
N THR A 87 0.46 8.07 6.30
CA THR A 87 -0.03 6.88 6.99
C THR A 87 1.01 6.35 7.97
N LEU A 88 0.55 5.69 9.02
CA LEU A 88 1.36 4.86 9.90
C LEU A 88 1.47 3.42 9.39
N GLY A 89 0.82 3.08 8.27
CA GLY A 89 0.79 1.74 7.68
C GLY A 89 -0.63 1.25 7.38
N MET A 90 -0.73 -0.02 6.99
CA MET A 90 -1.98 -0.68 6.58
C MET A 90 -2.04 -2.08 7.17
N VAL A 91 -3.21 -2.47 7.69
CA VAL A 91 -3.52 -3.84 8.08
C VAL A 91 -4.33 -4.50 6.99
N VAL A 92 -3.94 -5.70 6.56
CA VAL A 92 -4.59 -6.45 5.49
C VAL A 92 -4.82 -7.90 5.90
N PRO A 93 -5.83 -8.58 5.33
CA PRO A 93 -6.04 -10.01 5.59
C PRO A 93 -4.87 -10.87 5.09
N THR A 94 -4.60 -11.99 5.75
CA THR A 94 -3.64 -13.01 5.29
C THR A 94 -4.23 -13.91 4.21
N ALA A 95 -5.55 -14.11 4.22
CA ALA A 95 -6.25 -14.98 3.27
C ALA A 95 -6.40 -14.40 1.85
N LEU A 96 -6.15 -13.09 1.70
CA LEU A 96 -6.33 -12.37 0.45
C LEU A 96 -5.03 -11.73 -0.02
N ARG A 97 -4.91 -11.66 -1.34
CA ARG A 97 -3.86 -10.91 -2.00
C ARG A 97 -4.29 -9.45 -2.10
N VAL A 98 -3.42 -8.53 -1.68
CA VAL A 98 -3.83 -7.12 -1.50
C VAL A 98 -4.03 -6.39 -2.83
N LEU A 99 -3.40 -6.87 -3.91
CA LEU A 99 -3.49 -6.26 -5.24
C LEU A 99 -4.48 -6.97 -6.19
N THR A 100 -5.30 -7.90 -5.68
CA THR A 100 -6.41 -8.47 -6.45
C THR A 100 -7.68 -7.63 -6.30
N PRO A 101 -8.70 -7.79 -7.17
CA PRO A 101 -9.95 -7.02 -7.09
C PRO A 101 -10.69 -7.16 -5.74
N GLU A 102 -10.50 -8.28 -5.03
CA GLU A 102 -11.09 -8.55 -3.72
C GLU A 102 -10.23 -8.03 -2.55
N GLY A 103 -9.05 -7.49 -2.86
CA GLY A 103 -8.10 -6.97 -1.88
C GLY A 103 -8.66 -5.74 -1.16
N TRP A 104 -8.52 -5.73 0.16
CA TRP A 104 -8.87 -4.60 1.00
C TRP A 104 -7.88 -4.46 2.16
N GLY A 105 -7.90 -3.30 2.82
CA GLY A 105 -7.04 -3.02 3.96
C GLY A 105 -7.57 -1.87 4.81
N VAL A 106 -7.12 -1.84 6.05
CA VAL A 106 -7.37 -0.77 7.01
C VAL A 106 -6.14 0.11 7.07
N ILE A 107 -6.25 1.36 6.65
CA ILE A 107 -5.16 2.34 6.74
C ILE A 107 -5.17 2.94 8.13
N ILE A 108 -4.00 3.00 8.75
CA ILE A 108 -3.81 3.61 10.07
C ILE A 108 -3.18 4.99 9.85
N THR A 109 -3.77 6.02 10.44
CA THR A 109 -3.25 7.39 10.41
C THR A 109 -3.20 7.96 11.82
N TYR A 110 -2.38 8.99 12.01
CA TYR A 110 -2.30 9.75 13.25
C TYR A 110 -2.33 11.23 12.94
N ALA A 111 -3.09 11.97 13.74
CA ALA A 111 -3.14 13.42 13.72
C ALA A 111 -2.84 13.92 15.14
N GLU A 112 -1.78 14.71 15.30
CA GLU A 112 -1.36 15.24 16.60
C GLU A 112 -2.38 16.22 17.20
N ASP A 113 -3.14 16.92 16.33
CA ASP A 113 -4.16 17.91 16.70
C ASP A 113 -5.49 17.30 17.19
N GLY A 114 -5.51 16.01 17.53
CA GLY A 114 -6.72 15.22 17.81
C GLY A 114 -7.27 15.26 19.24
N TYR A 115 -6.87 16.20 20.10
CA TYR A 115 -7.45 16.28 21.45
C TYR A 115 -8.86 16.88 21.43
N VAL A 116 -9.86 16.03 21.22
CA VAL A 116 -11.26 16.38 21.44
C VAL A 116 -11.57 16.12 22.89
N LYS A 117 -11.92 17.15 23.67
CA LYS A 117 -12.43 16.95 25.03
C LYS A 117 -13.72 16.13 24.95
N ASP A 118 -13.94 15.23 25.91
CA ASP A 118 -15.14 14.38 25.97
C ASP A 118 -16.44 15.21 25.83
N ASP A 119 -16.50 16.36 26.50
CA ASP A 119 -17.64 17.29 26.46
C ASP A 119 -17.84 17.96 25.10
N ASP A 120 -16.78 18.07 24.30
CA ASP A 120 -16.83 18.68 22.97
C ASP A 120 -17.25 17.63 21.93
N ALA A 121 -16.82 16.37 22.07
CA ALA A 121 -17.25 15.26 21.20
C ALA A 121 -18.78 15.09 21.23
N ALA A 122 -19.39 15.15 22.42
CA ALA A 122 -20.84 15.02 22.58
C ALA A 122 -21.66 16.21 22.02
N LYS A 123 -21.00 17.33 21.68
CA LYS A 123 -21.65 18.56 21.18
C LYS A 123 -21.47 18.79 19.68
N ILE A 124 -20.72 17.93 18.99
CA ILE A 124 -20.51 18.05 17.55
C ILE A 124 -21.84 17.84 16.83
N ASP A 125 -22.24 18.79 15.99
CA ASP A 125 -23.33 18.59 15.03
C ASP A 125 -22.81 17.74 13.86
N TYR A 126 -23.03 16.44 13.96
CA TYR A 126 -22.58 15.49 12.94
C TYR A 126 -23.33 15.60 11.61
N HIS A 127 -24.47 16.31 11.57
CA HIS A 127 -25.17 16.61 10.33
C HIS A 127 -24.52 17.80 9.61
N GLU A 128 -24.17 18.86 10.35
CA GLU A 128 -23.38 19.97 9.82
C GLU A 128 -22.01 19.49 9.34
N LEU A 129 -21.31 18.66 10.14
CA LEU A 129 -20.04 18.06 9.75
C LEU A 129 -20.16 17.25 8.46
N LEU A 130 -21.20 16.42 8.32
CA LEU A 130 -21.43 15.66 7.08
C LEU A 130 -21.63 16.60 5.88
N THR A 131 -22.41 17.66 6.06
CA THR A 131 -22.68 18.65 5.01
C THR A 131 -21.39 19.32 4.55
N ASP A 132 -20.52 19.69 5.49
CA ASP A 132 -19.21 20.28 5.21
C ASP A 132 -18.29 19.32 4.48
N MET A 133 -18.23 18.06 4.92
CA MET A 133 -17.45 17.03 4.25
C MET A 133 -17.96 16.78 2.81
N GLN A 134 -19.28 16.72 2.61
CA GLN A 134 -19.88 16.55 1.28
C GLN A 134 -19.57 17.72 0.35
N ARG A 135 -19.55 18.95 0.87
CA ARG A 135 -19.12 20.14 0.11
C ARG A 135 -17.64 20.05 -0.25
N ALA A 136 -16.77 19.77 0.72
CA ALA A 136 -15.34 19.64 0.49
C ALA A 136 -15.01 18.54 -0.54
N THR A 137 -15.70 17.40 -0.51
CA THR A 137 -15.57 16.34 -1.52
C THR A 137 -15.91 16.85 -2.92
N ARG A 138 -17.08 17.51 -3.08
CA ARG A 138 -17.50 18.06 -4.38
C ARG A 138 -16.57 19.15 -4.91
N GLU A 139 -15.95 19.92 -4.02
CA GLU A 139 -14.97 20.96 -4.40
C GLU A 139 -13.63 20.37 -4.83
N ALA A 140 -13.24 19.20 -4.32
CA ALA A 140 -12.01 18.51 -4.70
C ALA A 140 -12.13 17.70 -6.00
N ASP A 141 -13.32 17.18 -6.32
CA ASP A 141 -13.59 16.33 -7.48
C ASP A 141 -13.08 16.88 -8.83
N PRO A 142 -13.24 18.17 -9.18
CA PRO A 142 -12.79 18.68 -10.47
C PRO A 142 -11.28 18.58 -10.67
N GLU A 143 -10.49 18.78 -9.61
CA GLU A 143 -9.02 18.68 -9.68
C GLU A 143 -8.57 17.22 -9.75
N LEU A 144 -9.24 16.32 -9.01
CA LEU A 144 -9.01 14.89 -9.10
C LEU A 144 -9.35 14.34 -10.50
N ALA A 145 -10.48 14.75 -11.08
CA ALA A 145 -10.90 14.37 -12.43
C ALA A 145 -9.93 14.89 -13.50
N LYS A 146 -9.47 16.15 -13.40
CA LYS A 146 -8.45 16.70 -14.31
C LYS A 146 -7.13 15.94 -14.23
N ALA A 147 -6.78 15.44 -13.04
CA ALA A 147 -5.58 14.64 -12.82
C ALA A 147 -5.77 13.14 -13.19
N GLY A 148 -6.96 12.74 -13.66
CA GLY A 148 -7.25 11.38 -14.12
C GLY A 148 -7.60 10.39 -13.01
N TYR A 149 -7.95 10.86 -11.81
CA TYR A 149 -8.39 10.03 -10.70
C TYR A 149 -9.92 9.84 -10.71
N THR A 150 -10.36 8.67 -10.27
CA THR A 150 -11.78 8.37 -10.05
C THR A 150 -12.31 9.23 -8.89
N THR A 151 -13.41 9.93 -9.13
CA THR A 151 -14.06 10.76 -8.11
C THR A 151 -15.06 9.95 -7.28
N VAL A 152 -15.35 10.44 -6.08
CA VAL A 152 -16.25 9.77 -5.14
C VAL A 152 -17.28 10.76 -4.63
N GLU A 153 -18.51 10.32 -4.50
CA GLU A 153 -19.59 11.08 -3.86
C GLU A 153 -19.76 10.58 -2.42
N LEU A 154 -19.67 11.49 -1.44
CA LEU A 154 -20.04 11.20 -0.06
C LEU A 154 -21.56 11.23 0.09
N VAL A 155 -22.20 10.05 0.11
CA VAL A 155 -23.66 9.92 0.21
C VAL A 155 -24.15 10.27 1.61
N GLY A 156 -23.43 9.78 2.64
CA GLY A 156 -23.81 9.99 4.04
C GLY A 156 -22.94 9.23 5.02
N TRP A 157 -23.49 8.97 6.20
CA TRP A 157 -22.89 8.06 7.17
C TRP A 157 -23.38 6.63 6.91
N ALA A 158 -22.45 5.70 6.75
CA ALA A 158 -22.74 4.27 6.81
C ALA A 158 -22.95 3.80 8.26
N GLU A 159 -22.17 4.38 9.18
CA GLU A 159 -22.35 4.26 10.64
C GLU A 159 -22.30 5.69 11.21
N PRO A 160 -23.40 6.20 11.79
CA PRO A 160 -23.43 7.53 12.40
C PRO A 160 -22.37 7.68 13.50
N PRO A 161 -21.76 8.86 13.66
CA PRO A 161 -20.76 9.07 14.69
C PRO A 161 -21.30 8.82 16.10
N HIS A 162 -20.57 8.02 16.90
CA HIS A 162 -20.87 7.82 18.31
C HIS A 162 -19.61 7.75 19.16
N TYR A 163 -19.65 8.43 20.31
CA TYR A 163 -18.54 8.51 21.24
C TYR A 163 -18.72 7.54 22.42
N ASP A 164 -17.74 6.68 22.63
CA ASP A 164 -17.59 5.85 23.82
C ASP A 164 -16.65 6.56 24.80
N SER A 165 -17.22 7.09 25.88
CA SER A 165 -16.49 7.83 26.91
C SER A 165 -15.67 6.96 27.85
N VAL A 166 -15.92 5.65 27.91
CA VAL A 166 -15.12 4.73 28.74
C VAL A 166 -13.85 4.35 27.98
N ALA A 167 -13.98 4.10 26.68
CA ALA A 167 -12.85 3.77 25.82
C ALA A 167 -12.13 5.00 25.25
N HIS A 168 -12.71 6.20 25.41
CA HIS A 168 -12.31 7.45 24.77
C HIS A 168 -12.16 7.32 23.24
N LYS A 169 -13.19 6.77 22.58
CA LYS A 169 -13.19 6.46 21.14
C LYS A 169 -14.41 7.05 20.45
N LEU A 170 -14.19 7.69 19.30
CA LEU A 170 -15.24 8.08 18.37
C LEU A 170 -15.29 7.07 17.22
N TYR A 171 -16.44 6.45 17.00
CA TYR A 171 -16.68 5.52 15.90
C TYR A 171 -17.56 6.18 14.86
N TRP A 172 -17.24 5.99 13.58
CA TRP A 172 -18.03 6.47 12.45
C TRP A 172 -17.60 5.75 11.17
N ALA A 173 -18.47 5.72 10.18
CA ALA A 173 -18.13 5.26 8.84
C ALA A 173 -18.87 6.08 7.79
N LYS A 174 -18.18 6.41 6.68
CA LYS A 174 -18.77 7.11 5.53
C LYS A 174 -19.32 6.11 4.54
N ASP A 175 -20.46 6.46 3.95
CA ASP A 175 -20.96 5.82 2.75
C ASP A 175 -20.48 6.61 1.52
N LEU A 176 -19.67 5.96 0.69
CA LEU A 176 -19.06 6.57 -0.49
C LEU A 176 -19.57 5.85 -1.73
N LYS A 177 -20.10 6.62 -2.66
CA LYS A 177 -20.44 6.14 -4.00
C LYS A 177 -19.33 6.52 -4.96
N VAL A 178 -18.65 5.51 -5.50
CA VAL A 178 -17.67 5.73 -6.57
C VAL A 178 -18.42 6.12 -7.83
N ALA A 179 -17.97 7.20 -8.50
CA ALA A 179 -18.56 7.57 -9.78
C ALA A 179 -18.40 6.42 -10.78
N ASP A 180 -19.51 6.02 -11.41
CA ASP A 180 -19.54 4.85 -12.29
C ASP A 180 -18.56 5.05 -13.44
N GLU A 181 -17.59 4.14 -13.58
CA GLU A 181 -16.70 4.10 -14.74
C GLU A 181 -17.49 3.54 -15.92
N SER A 182 -18.38 4.36 -16.50
CA SER A 182 -18.99 4.02 -17.78
C SER A 182 -17.91 4.08 -18.85
N ARG A 183 -17.30 2.91 -19.10
CA ARG A 183 -16.36 2.66 -20.19
C ARG A 183 -17.08 2.07 -21.39
#